data_AF-A0A7W1J1I6-F1
#
_entry.id   AF-A0A7W1J1I6-F1
#
_cell.length_a   1.000
_cell.length_b   1.000
_cell.length_c   1.000
_cell.angle_alpha   90.00
_cell.angle_beta   90.00
_cell.angle_gamma   90.00
#
_symmetry.space_group_name_H-M   'P 1'
#
loop_
_entity.id
_entity.type
_entity.pdbx_description
1 polymer ?
#
loop_
_entity_poly.entity_id
_entity_poly.type
_entity_poly.pdbx_seq_one_letter_code
_entity_poly.pdbx_strand_id
1 'polypeptide(L)'
;MPPLPALRIPASATSLARATWWVAALLLIAAGSAQTVDVECWRPYDASFTAAEPANPFTQDFKATVTGPGGITFTSLGFFDGSGTWKIRVGPTAIGTWSVTTISSNSALNGKTASFNCIANTDPDVHGGLRVDPQKRHHFIRENGSPYYLLGYEASWLWAVDQTTFPLSAKVTTFLDQVLVANGFNHVLINSYAYDTSWKAGKSEAEDWGPPALLPWLGAKGSEDFTRMNLPYWNHYDQLMEALRQRGIIAHIYIRVHNKPDITIFPANNSTGDNLWWQWMVARYAAYPNVVFDGAKEWNYEVSVAYKQARLQLPFRPAPTRLVVARVRRLRLLIRGRMGFAHFIRPPPLGHPPHREAMEHQA
;
A
#
# COMPACT_ATOMS: atom_id res chain seq x y z
N MET A 1 13.42 -84.72 -36.62
CA MET A 1 12.74 -84.13 -35.44
C MET A 1 11.28 -83.86 -35.76
N PRO A 2 10.40 -84.78 -35.39
CA PRO A 2 8.98 -84.54 -35.08
C PRO A 2 8.59 -85.27 -33.75
N PRO A 3 7.31 -85.38 -33.32
CA PRO A 3 6.20 -84.43 -33.18
C PRO A 3 5.61 -84.38 -31.73
N LEU A 4 4.55 -83.56 -31.58
CA LEU A 4 3.46 -83.45 -30.55
C LEU A 4 3.01 -84.78 -29.88
N PRO A 5 2.15 -84.85 -28.80
CA PRO A 5 1.03 -83.95 -28.46
C PRO A 5 0.57 -83.83 -26.97
N ALA A 6 -0.52 -83.08 -26.81
CA ALA A 6 -1.31 -82.76 -25.62
C ALA A 6 -1.96 -83.92 -24.87
N LEU A 7 -2.35 -83.69 -23.60
CA LEU A 7 -3.55 -84.33 -23.03
C LEU A 7 -4.26 -83.55 -21.89
N ARG A 8 -5.49 -83.14 -22.24
CA ARG A 8 -6.79 -83.09 -21.52
C ARG A 8 -6.89 -83.01 -19.98
N ILE A 9 -7.68 -81.99 -19.60
CA ILE A 9 -8.70 -81.78 -18.54
C ILE A 9 -9.37 -83.07 -17.98
N PRO A 10 -9.65 -83.12 -16.67
CA PRO A 10 -11.02 -83.00 -16.13
C PRO A 10 -11.07 -81.96 -14.96
N ALA A 11 -11.97 -80.97 -14.89
CA ALA A 11 -13.43 -81.02 -14.69
C ALA A 11 -13.87 -81.68 -13.37
N SER A 12 -14.14 -80.85 -12.34
CA SER A 12 -15.22 -80.92 -11.32
C SER A 12 -14.74 -80.16 -10.07
N ALA A 13 -15.25 -78.96 -9.78
CA ALA A 13 -16.55 -78.61 -9.20
C ALA A 13 -16.56 -78.77 -7.66
N THR A 14 -17.08 -77.71 -7.00
CA THR A 14 -17.39 -77.55 -5.57
C THR A 14 -16.18 -77.24 -4.67
N SER A 15 -16.18 -76.28 -3.74
CA SER A 15 -17.24 -75.46 -3.16
C SER A 15 -16.66 -74.15 -2.61
N LEU A 16 -17.52 -73.14 -2.53
CA LEU A 16 -17.26 -71.83 -1.95
C LEU A 16 -16.63 -71.89 -0.54
N ALA A 17 -15.55 -71.14 -0.33
CA ALA A 17 -15.27 -70.50 0.95
C ALA A 17 -15.01 -69.01 0.69
N ARG A 18 -15.99 -68.18 1.04
CA ARG A 18 -15.89 -66.72 1.04
C ARG A 18 -14.87 -66.30 2.09
N ALA A 19 -13.67 -65.90 1.66
CA ALA A 19 -12.75 -65.15 2.49
C ALA A 19 -12.90 -63.66 2.13
N THR A 20 -13.78 -62.96 2.86
CA THR A 20 -13.86 -61.50 2.86
C THR A 20 -12.62 -60.95 3.56
N TRP A 21 -11.68 -60.45 2.78
CA TRP A 21 -10.55 -59.65 3.27
C TRP A 21 -11.05 -58.24 3.59
N TRP A 22 -11.23 -57.94 4.87
CA TRP A 22 -11.36 -56.56 5.33
C TRP A 22 -9.97 -55.93 5.36
N VAL A 23 -9.59 -55.21 4.29
CA VAL A 23 -8.45 -54.30 4.36
C VAL A 23 -8.94 -53.05 5.08
N ALA A 24 -8.68 -52.96 6.38
CA ALA A 24 -8.81 -51.72 7.12
C ALA A 24 -7.70 -50.76 6.64
N ALA A 25 -8.02 -49.93 5.65
CA ALA A 25 -7.17 -48.80 5.29
C ALA A 25 -7.27 -47.76 6.41
N LEU A 26 -6.31 -47.79 7.35
CA LEU A 26 -6.08 -46.67 8.25
C LEU A 26 -5.58 -45.49 7.41
N LEU A 27 -6.50 -44.61 7.02
CA LEU A 27 -6.17 -43.24 6.65
C LEU A 27 -5.62 -42.55 7.90
N LEU A 28 -4.30 -42.56 8.06
CA LEU A 28 -3.61 -41.55 8.85
C LEU A 28 -3.85 -40.21 8.15
N ILE A 29 -4.89 -39.50 8.58
CA ILE A 29 -4.99 -38.06 8.34
C ILE A 29 -3.87 -37.46 9.19
N ALA A 30 -2.70 -37.28 8.59
CA ALA A 30 -1.71 -36.38 9.12
C ALA A 30 -2.33 -34.98 9.07
N ALA A 31 -2.97 -34.57 10.17
CA ALA A 31 -3.23 -33.18 10.44
C ALA A 31 -1.85 -32.52 10.59
N GLY A 32 -1.27 -32.13 9.45
CA GLY A 32 -0.10 -31.26 9.45
C GLY A 32 -0.52 -30.03 10.23
N SER A 33 0.02 -29.86 11.42
CA SER A 33 -0.03 -28.60 12.15
C SER A 33 0.63 -27.58 11.23
N ALA A 34 -0.19 -26.84 10.48
CA ALA A 34 0.29 -25.70 9.71
C ALA A 34 0.97 -24.77 10.71
N GLN A 35 2.31 -24.72 10.64
CA GLN A 35 3.08 -23.86 11.51
C GLN A 35 2.62 -22.43 11.25
N THR A 36 2.01 -21.83 12.27
CA THR A 36 1.45 -20.49 12.16
C THR A 36 2.61 -19.52 12.03
N VAL A 37 2.57 -18.63 11.04
CA VAL A 37 3.65 -17.68 10.76
C VAL A 37 3.67 -16.61 11.85
N ASP A 38 4.84 -16.33 12.41
CA ASP A 38 5.03 -15.21 13.33
C ASP A 38 5.37 -13.94 12.55
N VAL A 39 4.66 -12.86 12.87
CA VAL A 39 4.74 -11.55 12.22
C VAL A 39 4.91 -10.50 13.30
N GLU A 40 5.92 -9.66 13.20
CA GLU A 40 6.09 -8.55 14.15
C GLU A 40 4.93 -7.56 14.07
N CYS A 41 4.47 -7.06 15.21
CA CYS A 41 3.44 -6.04 15.21
C CYS A 41 3.89 -4.81 14.41
N TRP A 42 2.94 -4.24 13.66
CA TRP A 42 3.14 -3.19 12.65
C TRP A 42 3.87 -3.61 11.37
N ARG A 43 4.37 -4.84 11.24
CA ARG A 43 4.93 -5.33 9.97
C ARG A 43 3.82 -5.85 9.04
N PRO A 44 3.70 -5.37 7.79
CA PRO A 44 2.72 -5.91 6.86
C PRO A 44 2.94 -7.39 6.59
N TYR A 45 1.85 -8.16 6.58
CA TYR A 45 1.81 -9.58 6.21
C TYR A 45 0.86 -9.81 5.04
N ASP A 46 1.32 -10.54 4.03
CA ASP A 46 0.54 -10.89 2.84
C ASP A 46 -0.04 -12.31 2.98
N ALA A 47 -1.31 -12.42 3.38
CA ALA A 47 -2.05 -13.67 3.25
C ALA A 47 -2.34 -13.91 1.76
N SER A 48 -1.73 -14.97 1.21
CA SER A 48 -1.77 -15.27 -0.22
C SER A 48 -2.73 -16.42 -0.54
N PHE A 49 -3.51 -16.26 -1.60
CA PHE A 49 -4.51 -17.21 -2.08
C PHE A 49 -4.33 -17.40 -3.58
N THR A 50 -4.56 -18.61 -4.08
CA THR A 50 -4.41 -18.94 -5.49
C THR A 50 -5.76 -19.29 -6.11
N ALA A 51 -6.04 -18.72 -7.28
CA ALA A 51 -7.17 -19.08 -8.11
C ALA A 51 -6.82 -18.92 -9.60
N ALA A 52 -7.57 -19.60 -10.46
CA ALA A 52 -7.45 -19.41 -11.90
C ALA A 52 -7.70 -17.93 -12.27
N GLU A 53 -6.89 -17.40 -13.17
CA GLU A 53 -7.00 -16.01 -13.61
C GLU A 53 -8.21 -15.82 -14.53
N PRO A 54 -9.16 -14.94 -14.20
CA PRO A 54 -10.20 -14.52 -15.13
C PRO A 54 -9.61 -13.60 -16.21
N ALA A 55 -10.40 -13.29 -17.24
CA ALA A 55 -9.96 -12.43 -18.35
C ALA A 55 -9.38 -11.09 -17.88
N ASN A 56 -9.99 -10.45 -16.86
CA ASN A 56 -9.40 -9.32 -16.15
C ASN A 56 -9.43 -9.57 -14.63
N PRO A 57 -8.29 -9.88 -14.00
CA PRO A 57 -8.22 -10.09 -12.56
C PRO A 57 -8.29 -8.79 -11.75
N PHE A 58 -7.90 -7.64 -12.32
CA PHE A 58 -7.80 -6.39 -11.58
C PHE A 58 -9.16 -5.78 -11.18
N THR A 59 -10.24 -6.16 -11.87
CA THR A 59 -11.59 -5.65 -11.61
C THR A 59 -12.46 -6.60 -10.79
N GLN A 60 -11.91 -7.72 -10.30
CA GLN A 60 -12.67 -8.66 -9.48
C GLN A 60 -12.84 -8.13 -8.06
N ASP A 61 -13.96 -8.45 -7.42
CA ASP A 61 -14.15 -8.17 -6.00
C ASP A 61 -13.35 -9.17 -5.15
N PHE A 62 -12.38 -8.65 -4.39
CA PHE A 62 -11.60 -9.46 -3.48
C PHE A 62 -11.28 -8.64 -2.22
N LYS A 63 -11.77 -9.11 -1.09
CA LYS A 63 -11.57 -8.49 0.24
C LYS A 63 -11.59 -9.58 1.31
N ALA A 64 -11.39 -9.21 2.57
CA ALA A 64 -11.51 -10.16 3.67
C ALA A 64 -12.02 -9.50 4.94
N THR A 65 -12.73 -10.26 5.76
CA THR A 65 -12.87 -9.96 7.18
C THR A 65 -11.60 -10.41 7.88
N VAL A 66 -10.95 -9.48 8.58
CA VAL A 66 -9.77 -9.73 9.39
C VAL A 66 -10.14 -9.61 10.85
N THR A 67 -9.81 -10.62 11.65
CA THR A 67 -10.02 -10.61 13.10
C THR A 67 -8.70 -10.76 13.83
N GLY A 68 -8.60 -10.13 15.00
CA GLY A 68 -7.42 -10.17 15.85
C GLY A 68 -7.77 -10.18 17.34
N PRO A 69 -6.74 -10.13 18.20
CA PRO A 69 -6.90 -10.16 19.65
C PRO A 69 -7.80 -9.04 20.18
N GLY A 70 -8.46 -9.25 21.32
CA GLY A 70 -9.28 -8.23 21.97
C GLY A 70 -10.54 -7.81 21.19
N GLY A 71 -11.01 -8.64 20.26
CA GLY A 71 -12.21 -8.36 19.46
C GLY A 71 -11.97 -7.42 18.28
N ILE A 72 -10.70 -7.18 17.89
CA ILE A 72 -10.38 -6.41 16.69
C ILE A 72 -11.02 -7.10 15.47
N THR A 73 -11.79 -6.34 14.70
CA THR A 73 -12.38 -6.81 13.44
C THR A 73 -12.47 -5.67 12.44
N PHE A 74 -12.12 -5.94 11.18
CA PHE A 74 -12.25 -4.98 10.08
C PHE A 74 -12.28 -5.67 8.71
N THR A 75 -12.63 -4.90 7.69
CA THR A 75 -12.54 -5.35 6.29
C THR A 75 -11.25 -4.85 5.67
N SER A 76 -10.44 -5.75 5.12
CA SER A 76 -9.26 -5.39 4.31
C SER A 76 -9.57 -5.61 2.83
N LEU A 77 -9.16 -4.67 1.97
CA LEU A 77 -9.21 -4.86 0.52
C LEU A 77 -8.08 -5.79 0.09
N GLY A 78 -8.37 -6.66 -0.86
CA GLY A 78 -7.39 -7.51 -1.51
C GLY A 78 -7.00 -7.01 -2.88
N PHE A 79 -5.94 -7.59 -3.43
CA PHE A 79 -5.46 -7.28 -4.76
C PHE A 79 -4.88 -8.52 -5.44
N PHE A 80 -4.97 -8.54 -6.76
CA PHE A 80 -4.27 -9.52 -7.59
C PHE A 80 -2.79 -9.14 -7.71
N ASP A 81 -1.89 -10.12 -7.64
CA ASP A 81 -0.44 -9.89 -7.65
C ASP A 81 0.28 -10.68 -8.75
N GLY A 82 -0.45 -11.15 -9.76
CA GLY A 82 0.10 -11.91 -10.89
C GLY A 82 0.06 -13.42 -10.65
N SER A 83 0.15 -14.20 -11.75
CA SER A 83 0.31 -15.65 -11.72
C SER A 83 -0.71 -16.38 -10.83
N GLY A 84 -1.98 -15.99 -10.94
CA GLY A 84 -3.09 -16.55 -10.17
C GLY A 84 -3.08 -16.20 -8.67
N THR A 85 -2.19 -15.31 -8.22
CA THR A 85 -2.00 -14.97 -6.81
C THR A 85 -2.84 -13.76 -6.41
N TRP A 86 -3.55 -13.89 -5.31
CA TRP A 86 -4.39 -12.86 -4.70
C TRP A 86 -3.96 -12.65 -3.26
N LYS A 87 -3.83 -11.40 -2.84
CA LYS A 87 -3.30 -11.06 -1.52
C LYS A 87 -4.29 -10.25 -0.71
N ILE A 88 -4.38 -10.60 0.57
CA ILE A 88 -4.91 -9.73 1.63
C ILE A 88 -3.71 -9.30 2.47
N ARG A 89 -3.38 -8.01 2.42
CA ARG A 89 -2.31 -7.45 3.25
C ARG A 89 -2.88 -6.98 4.59
N VAL A 90 -2.24 -7.39 5.68
CA VAL A 90 -2.66 -7.07 7.06
C VAL A 90 -1.49 -6.47 7.82
N GLY A 91 -1.70 -5.31 8.44
CA GLY A 91 -0.76 -4.71 9.40
C GLY A 91 -1.26 -4.97 10.81
N PRO A 92 -0.76 -5.99 11.52
CA PRO A 92 -1.30 -6.38 12.81
C PRO A 92 -0.85 -5.42 13.91
N THR A 93 -1.75 -5.02 14.81
CA THR A 93 -1.51 -3.97 15.82
C THR A 93 -1.51 -4.46 17.27
N ALA A 94 -1.78 -5.75 17.49
CA ALA A 94 -1.89 -6.34 18.82
C ALA A 94 -1.33 -7.76 18.81
N ILE A 95 -0.51 -8.09 19.82
CA ILE A 95 0.12 -9.41 20.01
C ILE A 95 -0.96 -10.48 20.17
N GLY A 96 -0.79 -11.62 19.50
CA GLY A 96 -1.69 -12.76 19.54
C GLY A 96 -2.12 -13.23 18.15
N THR A 97 -3.08 -14.14 18.07
CA THR A 97 -3.49 -14.77 16.81
C THR A 97 -4.42 -13.85 15.99
N TRP A 98 -4.11 -13.75 14.70
CA TRP A 98 -4.90 -13.05 13.70
C TRP A 98 -5.46 -14.05 12.68
N SER A 99 -6.65 -13.79 12.17
CA SER A 99 -7.32 -14.60 11.15
C SER A 99 -7.84 -13.73 10.02
N VAL A 100 -7.77 -14.26 8.80
CA VAL A 100 -8.25 -13.63 7.57
C VAL A 100 -9.25 -14.58 6.93
N THR A 101 -10.46 -14.10 6.65
CA THR A 101 -11.48 -14.85 5.90
C THR A 101 -11.88 -14.05 4.67
N THR A 102 -11.58 -14.58 3.48
CA THR A 102 -11.81 -13.89 2.21
C THR A 102 -13.29 -13.83 1.83
N ILE A 103 -13.65 -12.79 1.10
CA ILE A 103 -14.97 -12.51 0.56
C ILE A 103 -14.80 -12.13 -0.92
N SER A 104 -15.44 -12.88 -1.81
CA SER A 104 -15.38 -12.67 -3.26
C SER A 104 -16.59 -13.27 -3.95
N SER A 105 -16.98 -12.74 -5.11
CA SER A 105 -17.93 -13.41 -6.01
C SER A 105 -17.34 -14.66 -6.66
N ASN A 106 -16.02 -14.76 -6.78
CA ASN A 106 -15.34 -15.95 -7.26
C ASN A 106 -15.31 -17.03 -6.16
N SER A 107 -16.00 -18.15 -6.38
CA SER A 107 -16.10 -19.25 -5.43
C SER A 107 -14.76 -19.90 -5.09
N ALA A 108 -13.76 -19.84 -5.99
CA ALA A 108 -12.41 -20.31 -5.72
C ALA A 108 -11.66 -19.42 -4.71
N LEU A 109 -12.08 -18.15 -4.57
CA LEU A 109 -11.49 -17.17 -3.65
C LEU A 109 -12.37 -16.89 -2.44
N ASN A 110 -13.67 -17.20 -2.46
CA ASN A 110 -14.59 -16.89 -1.37
C ASN A 110 -14.44 -17.85 -0.18
N GLY A 111 -14.50 -17.33 1.04
CA GLY A 111 -14.49 -18.14 2.27
C GLY A 111 -13.17 -18.87 2.54
N LYS A 112 -12.07 -18.49 1.89
CA LYS A 112 -10.74 -19.00 2.18
C LYS A 112 -10.21 -18.36 3.45
N THR A 113 -9.40 -19.13 4.19
CA THR A 113 -8.87 -18.69 5.48
C THR A 113 -7.35 -18.70 5.50
N ALA A 114 -6.77 -17.77 6.26
CA ALA A 114 -5.37 -17.76 6.65
C ALA A 114 -5.26 -17.29 8.11
N SER A 115 -4.23 -17.74 8.82
CA SER A 115 -3.92 -17.28 10.17
C SER A 115 -2.42 -17.04 10.35
N PHE A 116 -2.08 -16.14 11.27
CA PHE A 116 -0.72 -15.80 11.65
C PHE A 116 -0.71 -15.28 13.10
N ASN A 117 0.44 -15.23 13.75
CA ASN A 117 0.59 -14.66 15.09
C ASN A 117 1.29 -13.30 15.01
N CYS A 118 0.73 -12.27 15.64
CA CYS A 118 1.46 -11.04 15.91
C CYS A 118 2.36 -11.26 17.13
N ILE A 119 3.66 -11.04 16.97
CA ILE A 119 4.63 -11.02 18.05
C ILE A 119 5.10 -9.60 18.32
N ALA A 120 5.77 -9.38 19.45
CA ALA A 120 6.35 -8.09 19.75
C ALA A 120 7.30 -7.66 18.62
N ASN A 121 7.19 -6.41 18.18
CA ASN A 121 8.13 -5.82 17.25
C ASN A 121 9.49 -5.63 17.94
N THR A 122 10.57 -6.08 17.28
CA THR A 122 11.93 -5.97 17.81
C THR A 122 12.70 -4.77 17.24
N ASP A 123 12.22 -4.19 16.14
CA ASP A 123 12.85 -3.05 15.47
C ASP A 123 12.57 -1.74 16.25
N PRO A 124 13.61 -1.10 16.84
CA PRO A 124 13.42 0.11 17.63
C PRO A 124 12.94 1.30 16.80
N ASP A 125 13.07 1.30 15.47
CA ASP A 125 12.64 2.39 14.60
C ASP A 125 11.18 2.23 14.11
N VAL A 126 10.56 1.07 14.39
CA VAL A 126 9.16 0.81 14.06
C VAL A 126 8.27 1.07 15.27
N HIS A 127 7.50 2.15 15.18
CA HIS A 127 6.65 2.63 16.27
C HIS A 127 5.14 2.49 16.00
N GLY A 128 4.78 1.75 14.94
CA GLY A 128 3.44 1.73 14.39
C GLY A 128 3.06 3.03 13.70
N GLY A 129 1.77 3.21 13.44
CA GLY A 129 1.24 4.29 12.62
C GLY A 129 1.14 5.65 13.25
N LEU A 130 1.03 6.67 12.38
CA LEU A 130 0.86 8.06 12.77
C LEU A 130 -0.60 8.37 13.09
N ARG A 131 -0.85 8.98 14.24
CA ARG A 131 -2.17 9.46 14.66
C ARG A 131 -2.07 10.87 15.26
N VAL A 132 -3.21 11.57 15.29
CA VAL A 132 -3.34 12.80 16.09
C VAL A 132 -3.26 12.41 17.57
N ASP A 133 -2.48 13.16 18.34
CA ASP A 133 -2.41 12.95 19.78
C ASP A 133 -3.77 13.30 20.43
N PRO A 134 -4.42 12.34 21.12
CA PRO A 134 -5.72 12.53 21.74
C PRO A 134 -5.67 13.53 22.92
N GLN A 135 -4.50 13.69 23.55
CA GLN A 135 -4.27 14.66 24.61
C GLN A 135 -3.79 16.01 24.07
N LYS A 136 -3.13 16.01 22.90
CA LYS A 136 -2.60 17.22 22.25
C LYS A 136 -3.01 17.30 20.79
N ARG A 137 -4.24 17.75 20.52
CA ARG A 137 -4.88 17.83 19.17
C ARG A 137 -4.09 18.48 18.01
N HIS A 138 -2.96 19.13 18.30
CA HIS A 138 -2.06 19.78 17.33
C HIS A 138 -0.72 19.07 17.14
N HIS A 139 -0.53 17.93 17.81
CA HIS A 139 0.67 17.13 17.74
C HIS A 139 0.32 15.76 17.17
N PHE A 140 1.34 15.11 16.63
CA PHE A 140 1.25 13.72 16.23
C PHE A 140 1.97 12.83 17.23
N ILE A 141 1.50 11.59 17.29
CA ILE A 141 2.05 10.52 18.12
C ILE A 141 2.00 9.24 17.29
N ARG A 142 2.85 8.28 17.60
CA ARG A 142 2.82 6.94 17.00
C ARG A 142 1.88 6.01 17.77
N GLU A 143 1.59 4.83 17.22
CA GLU A 143 0.70 3.86 17.88
C GLU A 143 1.29 3.36 19.21
N ASN A 144 2.61 3.25 19.32
CA ASN A 144 3.27 2.90 20.58
C ASN A 144 3.26 4.03 21.64
N GLY A 145 2.77 5.23 21.30
CA GLY A 145 2.72 6.39 22.21
C GLY A 145 3.93 7.32 22.13
N SER A 146 4.93 7.05 21.29
CA SER A 146 6.05 7.97 21.09
C SER A 146 5.60 9.25 20.36
N PRO A 147 6.06 10.44 20.78
CA PRO A 147 5.80 11.69 20.05
C PRO A 147 6.34 11.64 18.63
N TYR A 148 5.67 12.33 17.70
CA TYR A 148 6.16 12.46 16.33
C TYR A 148 6.24 13.93 15.92
N TYR A 149 7.46 14.42 15.75
CA TYR A 149 7.75 15.71 15.14
C TYR A 149 8.05 15.49 13.65
N LEU A 150 7.22 16.07 12.78
CA LEU A 150 7.35 15.89 11.34
C LEU A 150 8.49 16.77 10.83
N LEU A 151 9.57 16.13 10.37
CA LEU A 151 10.62 16.77 9.58
C LEU A 151 10.57 16.20 8.16
N GLY A 152 9.98 16.99 7.27
CA GLY A 152 9.58 16.53 5.94
C GLY A 152 10.59 16.88 4.85
N TYR A 153 10.79 15.95 3.91
CA TYR A 153 11.46 16.20 2.64
C TYR A 153 10.51 15.94 1.48
N GLU A 154 10.46 16.83 0.50
CA GLU A 154 9.65 16.61 -0.69
C GLU A 154 10.48 15.97 -1.80
N ALA A 155 10.21 14.70 -2.09
CA ALA A 155 10.87 13.93 -3.15
C ALA A 155 9.81 13.43 -4.15
N SER A 156 9.08 14.36 -4.77
CA SER A 156 7.89 14.09 -5.60
C SER A 156 8.07 13.02 -6.68
N TRP A 157 9.27 12.87 -7.23
CA TRP A 157 9.60 11.95 -8.32
C TRP A 157 10.36 10.69 -7.89
N LEU A 158 10.54 10.46 -6.58
CA LEU A 158 11.33 9.33 -6.07
C LEU A 158 10.84 7.96 -6.60
N TRP A 159 9.53 7.82 -6.84
CA TRP A 159 8.89 6.62 -7.39
C TRP A 159 9.31 6.28 -8.84
N ALA A 160 9.85 7.25 -9.59
CA ALA A 160 10.21 7.10 -11.00
C ALA A 160 11.70 6.80 -11.20
N VAL A 161 12.52 6.96 -10.16
CA VAL A 161 13.97 6.78 -10.23
C VAL A 161 14.30 5.32 -10.49
N ASP A 162 14.97 5.05 -11.61
CA ASP A 162 15.42 3.71 -12.01
C ASP A 162 14.31 2.63 -11.94
N GLN A 163 13.08 2.99 -12.31
CA GLN A 163 11.86 2.22 -12.05
C GLN A 163 11.86 0.77 -12.58
N THR A 164 12.70 0.47 -13.58
CA THR A 164 12.84 -0.87 -14.18
C THR A 164 13.94 -1.71 -13.53
N THR A 165 14.59 -1.20 -12.48
CA THR A 165 15.67 -1.89 -11.77
C THR A 165 15.12 -2.68 -10.58
N PHE A 166 15.52 -3.94 -10.47
CA PHE A 166 15.13 -4.83 -9.37
C PHE A 166 16.37 -5.59 -8.85
N PRO A 167 16.71 -5.53 -7.54
CA PRO A 167 16.05 -4.73 -6.48
C PRO A 167 16.23 -3.21 -6.68
N LEU A 168 15.69 -2.38 -5.77
CA LEU A 168 15.88 -0.92 -5.78
C LEU A 168 17.34 -0.54 -6.04
N SER A 169 17.53 0.47 -6.89
CA SER A 169 18.85 0.89 -7.31
C SER A 169 19.65 1.53 -6.16
N ALA A 170 20.97 1.48 -6.28
CA ALA A 170 21.88 2.16 -5.37
C ALA A 170 21.61 3.68 -5.31
N LYS A 171 21.11 4.29 -6.39
CA LYS A 171 20.74 5.71 -6.42
C LYS A 171 19.61 6.00 -5.44
N VAL A 172 18.56 5.17 -5.45
CA VAL A 172 17.43 5.30 -4.52
C VAL A 172 17.89 5.06 -3.09
N THR A 173 18.59 3.95 -2.80
CA THR A 173 19.00 3.64 -1.43
C THR A 173 19.99 4.68 -0.87
N THR A 174 20.93 5.16 -1.69
CA THR A 174 21.86 6.24 -1.31
C THR A 174 21.12 7.52 -0.98
N PHE A 175 20.11 7.91 -1.76
CA PHE A 175 19.27 9.07 -1.44
C PHE A 175 18.55 8.89 -0.09
N LEU A 176 17.93 7.73 0.14
CA LEU A 176 17.26 7.45 1.40
C LEU A 176 18.22 7.54 2.59
N ASP A 177 19.42 6.96 2.49
CA ASP A 177 20.37 6.90 3.60
C ASP A 177 21.13 8.21 3.82
N GLN A 178 21.68 8.80 2.76
CA GLN A 178 22.59 9.94 2.86
C GLN A 178 21.86 11.29 2.82
N VAL A 179 20.67 11.36 2.23
CA VAL A 179 19.88 12.60 2.20
C VAL A 179 18.82 12.57 3.28
N LEU A 180 17.99 11.53 3.35
CA LEU A 180 16.89 11.52 4.31
C LEU A 180 17.36 11.19 5.73
N VAL A 181 17.90 9.98 5.93
CA VAL A 181 18.28 9.49 7.28
C VAL A 181 19.39 10.34 7.89
N ALA A 182 20.50 10.56 7.17
CA ALA A 182 21.64 11.30 7.70
C ALA A 182 21.33 12.77 8.09
N ASN A 183 20.27 13.36 7.52
CA ASN A 183 19.83 14.73 7.85
C ASN A 183 18.58 14.77 8.73
N GLY A 184 18.15 13.62 9.28
CA GLY A 184 17.06 13.52 10.24
C GLY A 184 15.65 13.64 9.66
N PHE A 185 15.48 13.62 8.33
CA PHE A 185 14.16 13.60 7.71
C PHE A 185 13.46 12.29 8.01
N ASN A 186 12.28 12.36 8.62
CA ASN A 186 11.49 11.20 9.02
C ASN A 186 10.17 11.08 8.24
N HIS A 187 9.93 11.98 7.28
CA HIS A 187 8.71 12.05 6.50
C HIS A 187 9.07 12.46 5.07
N VAL A 188 8.64 11.70 4.07
CA VAL A 188 8.88 12.02 2.66
C VAL A 188 7.56 12.20 1.93
N LEU A 189 7.41 13.33 1.23
CA LEU A 189 6.26 13.60 0.38
C LEU A 189 6.58 13.13 -1.04
N ILE A 190 5.80 12.16 -1.52
CA ILE A 190 6.02 11.47 -2.79
C ILE A 190 4.72 11.43 -3.59
N ASN A 191 4.84 11.57 -4.91
CA ASN A 191 3.69 11.32 -5.77
C ASN A 191 3.45 9.80 -5.87
N SER A 192 2.19 9.42 -6.06
CA SER A 192 1.85 8.09 -6.52
C SER A 192 2.27 7.87 -7.97
N TYR A 193 2.16 8.91 -8.82
CA TYR A 193 2.49 8.92 -10.24
C TYR A 193 2.42 10.34 -10.84
N ALA A 194 3.16 10.58 -11.93
CA ALA A 194 3.06 11.73 -12.82
C ALA A 194 3.72 11.40 -14.17
N TYR A 195 3.24 11.96 -15.29
CA TYR A 195 3.84 11.67 -16.60
C TYR A 195 5.11 12.48 -16.85
N ASP A 196 5.01 13.80 -16.88
CA ASP A 196 6.17 14.66 -17.17
C ASP A 196 6.00 16.01 -16.46
N THR A 197 7.00 16.87 -16.55
CA THR A 197 6.94 18.25 -16.06
C THR A 197 6.81 19.24 -17.21
N SER A 198 6.30 20.44 -16.94
CA SER A 198 6.27 21.52 -17.93
C SER A 198 7.59 22.31 -17.98
N TRP A 199 8.42 22.23 -16.94
CA TRP A 199 9.65 23.01 -16.81
C TRP A 199 10.89 22.27 -17.32
N LYS A 200 10.86 20.93 -17.33
CA LYS A 200 11.91 20.02 -17.80
C LYS A 200 11.22 18.79 -18.40
N ALA A 201 10.93 18.84 -19.69
CA ALA A 201 10.18 17.80 -20.39
C ALA A 201 11.11 16.90 -21.21
N GLY A 202 10.73 15.63 -21.37
CA GLY A 202 11.35 14.75 -22.36
C GLY A 202 12.73 14.20 -21.98
N LYS A 203 13.02 14.01 -20.68
CA LYS A 203 14.32 13.55 -20.17
C LYS A 203 15.48 14.38 -20.70
N SER A 204 15.38 15.67 -20.46
CA SER A 204 16.32 16.67 -21.00
C SER A 204 17.73 16.59 -20.39
N GLU A 205 17.90 15.89 -19.27
CA GLU A 205 19.19 15.69 -18.58
C GLU A 205 19.23 14.37 -17.78
N ALA A 206 20.39 14.03 -17.21
CA ALA A 206 20.63 12.74 -16.56
C ALA A 206 19.78 12.48 -15.30
N GLU A 207 19.31 13.54 -14.63
CA GLU A 207 18.46 13.47 -13.45
C GLU A 207 17.04 13.99 -13.72
N ASP A 208 16.53 13.69 -14.92
CA ASP A 208 15.15 13.95 -15.33
C ASP A 208 14.39 12.64 -15.52
N TRP A 209 13.37 12.43 -14.68
CA TRP A 209 12.66 11.16 -14.54
C TRP A 209 11.32 11.13 -15.30
N GLY A 210 10.96 12.22 -15.98
CA GLY A 210 9.80 12.30 -16.87
C GLY A 210 10.21 12.30 -18.35
N PRO A 211 9.55 11.56 -19.25
CA PRO A 211 8.49 10.57 -19.01
C PRO A 211 8.98 9.27 -18.32
N PRO A 212 8.22 8.69 -17.37
CA PRO A 212 8.62 7.48 -16.67
C PRO A 212 8.70 6.29 -17.63
N ALA A 213 9.52 5.30 -17.27
CA ALA A 213 9.65 4.07 -18.06
C ALA A 213 8.41 3.16 -17.99
N LEU A 214 7.63 3.27 -16.91
CA LEU A 214 6.44 2.45 -16.68
C LEU A 214 5.25 3.36 -16.33
N LEU A 215 4.07 3.01 -16.86
CA LEU A 215 2.79 3.54 -16.39
C LEU A 215 2.24 2.64 -15.27
N PRO A 216 1.38 3.14 -14.35
CA PRO A 216 0.78 2.32 -13.30
C PRO A 216 -0.24 1.29 -13.81
N TRP A 217 -0.67 1.44 -15.05
CA TRP A 217 -1.60 0.57 -15.77
C TRP A 217 -0.99 0.16 -17.12
N LEU A 218 -1.58 -0.86 -17.74
CA LEU A 218 -1.16 -1.33 -19.06
C LEU A 218 -1.58 -0.35 -20.17
N GLY A 219 -1.02 -0.54 -21.36
CA GLY A 219 -1.19 0.36 -22.49
C GLY A 219 -0.03 1.36 -22.58
N ALA A 220 -0.27 2.49 -23.25
CA ALA A 220 0.71 3.55 -23.42
C ALA A 220 0.05 4.91 -23.22
N LYS A 221 0.85 5.98 -23.19
CA LYS A 221 0.33 7.34 -23.09
C LYS A 221 -0.67 7.63 -24.21
N GLY A 222 -1.89 8.01 -23.87
CA GLY A 222 -3.00 8.26 -24.81
C GLY A 222 -3.78 7.01 -25.24
N SER A 223 -3.40 5.82 -24.78
CA SER A 223 -4.09 4.55 -25.00
C SER A 223 -4.06 3.67 -23.74
N GLU A 224 -4.20 4.32 -22.59
CA GLU A 224 -4.17 3.70 -21.26
C GLU A 224 -5.33 2.72 -21.06
N ASP A 225 -5.03 1.49 -20.64
CA ASP A 225 -6.04 0.58 -20.10
C ASP A 225 -6.14 0.76 -18.59
N PHE A 226 -6.93 1.76 -18.15
CA PHE A 226 -7.15 2.04 -16.73
C PHE A 226 -7.85 0.90 -15.96
N THR A 227 -8.23 -0.20 -16.63
CA THR A 227 -8.82 -1.38 -15.98
C THR A 227 -7.79 -2.48 -15.68
N ARG A 228 -6.52 -2.32 -16.08
CA ARG A 228 -5.45 -3.29 -15.86
C ARG A 228 -4.20 -2.64 -15.27
N MET A 229 -3.81 -3.05 -14.07
CA MET A 229 -2.62 -2.52 -13.41
C MET A 229 -1.33 -3.10 -14.00
N ASN A 230 -0.28 -2.29 -14.07
CA ASN A 230 1.05 -2.71 -14.51
C ASN A 230 1.86 -3.23 -13.31
N LEU A 231 1.86 -4.54 -13.08
CA LEU A 231 2.51 -5.13 -11.90
C LEU A 231 4.01 -4.75 -11.76
N PRO A 232 4.84 -4.71 -12.83
CA PRO A 232 6.18 -4.16 -12.75
C PRO A 232 6.30 -2.77 -12.09
N TYR A 233 5.40 -1.84 -12.41
CA TYR A 233 5.36 -0.51 -11.78
C TYR A 233 5.13 -0.62 -10.27
N TRP A 234 4.12 -1.41 -9.88
CA TRP A 234 3.72 -1.56 -8.49
C TRP A 234 4.72 -2.36 -7.67
N ASN A 235 5.43 -3.31 -8.28
CA ASN A 235 6.51 -4.05 -7.63
C ASN A 235 7.70 -3.13 -7.29
N HIS A 236 7.99 -2.13 -8.13
CA HIS A 236 8.97 -1.10 -7.79
C HIS A 236 8.46 -0.22 -6.64
N TYR A 237 7.22 0.26 -6.72
CA TYR A 237 6.62 1.11 -5.68
C TYR A 237 6.55 0.39 -4.31
N ASP A 238 6.22 -0.90 -4.30
CA ASP A 238 6.21 -1.76 -3.11
C ASP A 238 7.59 -1.81 -2.44
N GLN A 239 8.67 -1.99 -3.22
CA GLN A 239 10.02 -1.96 -2.66
C GLN A 239 10.37 -0.60 -2.07
N LEU A 240 9.94 0.50 -2.70
CA LEU A 240 10.16 1.85 -2.18
C LEU A 240 9.45 2.05 -0.84
N MET A 241 8.19 1.60 -0.72
CA MET A 241 7.43 1.70 0.54
C MET A 241 8.09 0.89 1.66
N GLU A 242 8.56 -0.31 1.35
CA GLU A 242 9.28 -1.16 2.30
C GLU A 242 10.64 -0.58 2.68
N ALA A 243 11.40 -0.04 1.73
CA ALA A 243 12.68 0.60 2.01
C ALA A 243 12.54 1.84 2.91
N LEU A 244 11.48 2.62 2.73
CA LEU A 244 11.12 3.72 3.63
C LEU A 244 10.71 3.19 5.02
N ARG A 245 9.95 2.08 5.07
CA ARG A 245 9.48 1.47 6.33
C ARG A 245 10.64 1.01 7.19
N GLN A 246 11.60 0.32 6.59
CA GLN A 246 12.81 -0.19 7.25
C GLN A 246 13.71 0.93 7.82
N ARG A 247 13.48 2.19 7.40
CA ARG A 247 14.21 3.37 7.88
C ARG A 247 13.37 4.23 8.84
N GLY A 248 12.19 3.76 9.24
CA GLY A 248 11.26 4.52 10.08
C GLY A 248 10.64 5.75 9.38
N ILE A 249 10.87 5.93 8.06
CA ILE A 249 10.43 7.11 7.30
C ILE A 249 8.98 6.94 6.87
N ILE A 250 8.14 7.93 7.18
CA ILE A 250 6.77 7.99 6.70
C ILE A 250 6.72 8.40 5.22
N ALA A 251 6.13 7.55 4.38
CA ALA A 251 5.75 7.83 3.01
C ALA A 251 4.40 8.55 2.96
N HIS A 252 4.41 9.86 2.70
CA HIS A 252 3.22 10.66 2.46
C HIS A 252 2.93 10.66 0.97
N ILE A 253 1.95 9.86 0.59
CA ILE A 253 1.63 9.59 -0.80
C ILE A 253 0.53 10.54 -1.26
N TYR A 254 0.83 11.36 -2.26
CA TYR A 254 -0.20 12.04 -3.04
C TYR A 254 -0.82 11.05 -4.02
N ILE A 255 -2.05 10.61 -3.76
CA ILE A 255 -2.76 9.60 -4.58
C ILE A 255 -3.01 10.12 -6.00
N ARG A 256 -3.31 11.41 -6.16
CA ARG A 256 -3.35 12.09 -7.46
C ARG A 256 -2.41 13.29 -7.49
N VAL A 257 -2.07 13.76 -8.69
CA VAL A 257 -1.22 14.93 -8.90
C VAL A 257 -1.88 15.86 -9.91
N HIS A 258 -2.31 17.05 -9.48
CA HIS A 258 -2.99 18.00 -10.37
C HIS A 258 -2.05 19.06 -10.97
N ASN A 259 -0.83 19.17 -10.45
CA ASN A 259 0.09 20.24 -10.80
C ASN A 259 1.12 19.85 -11.88
N LYS A 260 0.72 18.93 -12.75
CA LYS A 260 1.52 18.42 -13.88
C LYS A 260 0.71 18.61 -15.16
N PRO A 261 1.37 18.82 -16.31
CA PRO A 261 0.72 19.25 -17.55
C PRO A 261 -0.35 18.28 -18.06
N ASP A 262 -0.20 16.98 -17.77
CA ASP A 262 -1.12 15.96 -18.25
C ASP A 262 -1.99 15.41 -17.11
N ILE A 263 -3.10 16.10 -16.81
CA ILE A 263 -4.08 15.59 -15.85
C ILE A 263 -4.87 14.38 -16.40
N THR A 264 -4.96 14.27 -17.73
CA THR A 264 -5.63 13.14 -18.41
C THR A 264 -4.89 11.83 -18.28
N ILE A 265 -3.65 11.87 -17.79
CA ILE A 265 -2.92 10.67 -17.39
C ILE A 265 -3.62 9.93 -16.25
N PHE A 266 -4.47 10.57 -15.45
CA PHE A 266 -5.31 9.87 -14.48
C PHE A 266 -6.70 9.57 -15.08
N PRO A 267 -7.33 8.44 -14.69
CA PRO A 267 -8.67 8.09 -15.15
C PRO A 267 -9.70 9.17 -14.79
N ALA A 268 -10.74 9.31 -15.61
CA ALA A 268 -11.83 10.23 -15.33
C ALA A 268 -12.51 9.90 -13.98
N ASN A 269 -12.89 10.93 -13.23
CA ASN A 269 -13.53 10.80 -11.93
C ASN A 269 -14.73 9.83 -11.98
N ASN A 270 -14.81 8.92 -11.00
CA ASN A 270 -15.87 7.92 -10.85
C ASN A 270 -15.97 6.86 -11.95
N SER A 271 -15.06 6.86 -12.94
CA SER A 271 -14.94 5.74 -13.87
C SER A 271 -14.50 4.46 -13.15
N THR A 272 -14.65 3.31 -13.81
CA THR A 272 -14.12 2.02 -13.33
C THR A 272 -12.63 2.12 -13.01
N GLY A 273 -11.86 2.77 -13.89
CA GLY A 273 -10.42 2.95 -13.69
C GLY A 273 -10.07 3.83 -12.50
N ASP A 274 -10.85 4.88 -12.25
CA ASP A 274 -10.65 5.72 -11.07
C ASP A 274 -10.99 4.98 -9.78
N ASN A 275 -12.10 4.23 -9.75
CA ASN A 275 -12.43 3.41 -8.59
C ASN A 275 -11.35 2.35 -8.31
N LEU A 276 -10.85 1.71 -9.37
CA LEU A 276 -9.76 0.75 -9.28
C LEU A 276 -8.47 1.41 -8.76
N TRP A 277 -8.09 2.59 -9.28
CA TRP A 277 -6.92 3.34 -8.82
C TRP A 277 -6.91 3.56 -7.31
N TRP A 278 -8.02 4.11 -6.78
CA TRP A 278 -8.13 4.36 -5.35
C TRP A 278 -8.15 3.07 -4.52
N GLN A 279 -8.92 2.07 -4.95
CA GLN A 279 -8.99 0.79 -4.24
C GLN A 279 -7.63 0.09 -4.23
N TRP A 280 -6.88 0.15 -5.33
CA TRP A 280 -5.57 -0.46 -5.47
C TRP A 280 -4.53 0.16 -4.53
N MET A 281 -4.48 1.50 -4.46
CA MET A 281 -3.61 2.21 -3.51
C MET A 281 -3.90 1.80 -2.06
N VAL A 282 -5.18 1.68 -1.70
CA VAL A 282 -5.58 1.26 -0.36
C VAL A 282 -5.23 -0.20 -0.10
N ALA A 283 -5.56 -1.10 -1.03
CA ALA A 283 -5.33 -2.53 -0.89
C ALA A 283 -3.84 -2.86 -0.73
N ARG A 284 -2.95 -2.19 -1.47
CA ARG A 284 -1.50 -2.42 -1.37
C ARG A 284 -0.86 -1.72 -0.17
N TYR A 285 -1.30 -0.51 0.22
CA TYR A 285 -0.51 0.34 1.12
C TYR A 285 -1.16 0.68 2.47
N ALA A 286 -2.46 0.44 2.68
CA ALA A 286 -3.11 0.81 3.95
C ALA A 286 -2.59 0.03 5.17
N ALA A 287 -2.06 -1.17 4.95
CA ALA A 287 -1.45 -2.00 6.00
C ALA A 287 -0.06 -1.54 6.43
N TYR A 288 0.59 -0.62 5.71
CA TYR A 288 1.94 -0.19 6.02
C TYR A 288 1.97 0.74 7.24
N PRO A 289 2.88 0.52 8.20
CA PRO A 289 3.00 1.32 9.40
C PRO A 289 3.61 2.70 9.13
N ASN A 290 4.08 2.95 7.91
CA ASN A 290 4.76 4.17 7.51
C ASN A 290 4.07 4.90 6.34
N VAL A 291 2.86 4.55 5.90
CA VAL A 291 2.19 5.28 4.80
C VAL A 291 1.24 6.34 5.34
N VAL A 292 1.13 7.53 4.75
CA VAL A 292 0.06 8.52 5.00
C VAL A 292 -0.55 8.86 3.65
N PHE A 293 -1.88 8.76 3.54
CA PHE A 293 -2.58 9.10 2.30
C PHE A 293 -2.97 10.57 2.28
N ASP A 294 -2.62 11.21 1.17
CA ASP A 294 -3.09 12.52 0.76
C ASP A 294 -3.79 12.36 -0.58
N GLY A 295 -5.03 12.84 -0.67
CA GLY A 295 -5.82 12.51 -1.83
C GLY A 295 -5.32 13.14 -3.11
N ALA A 296 -4.67 14.31 -3.05
CA ALA A 296 -3.90 14.80 -4.20
C ALA A 296 -2.94 15.93 -3.86
N LYS A 297 -1.85 15.99 -4.64
CA LYS A 297 -1.05 17.22 -4.77
C LYS A 297 -1.88 18.28 -5.47
N GLU A 298 -2.01 19.44 -4.82
CA GLU A 298 -2.80 20.60 -5.26
C GLU A 298 -4.26 20.24 -5.56
N TRP A 299 -4.91 19.53 -4.63
CA TRP A 299 -6.30 19.06 -4.80
C TRP A 299 -7.35 20.18 -4.93
N ASN A 300 -6.96 21.44 -4.78
CA ASN A 300 -7.81 22.59 -5.07
C ASN A 300 -8.20 22.68 -6.56
N TYR A 301 -7.42 22.10 -7.47
CA TYR A 301 -7.77 22.01 -8.90
C TYR A 301 -8.91 21.03 -9.19
N GLU A 302 -9.18 20.08 -8.28
CA GLU A 302 -10.40 19.29 -8.33
C GLU A 302 -11.57 20.12 -7.80
N VAL A 303 -12.45 20.54 -8.70
CA VAL A 303 -13.56 21.43 -8.36
C VAL A 303 -14.74 20.70 -7.71
N SER A 304 -14.91 19.40 -7.97
CA SER A 304 -16.02 18.61 -7.43
C SER A 304 -15.80 18.28 -5.96
N VAL A 305 -16.51 19.02 -5.09
CA VAL A 305 -16.54 18.73 -3.65
C VAL A 305 -17.11 17.34 -3.37
N ALA A 306 -18.16 16.94 -4.09
CA ALA A 306 -18.78 15.63 -3.95
C ALA A 306 -17.80 14.50 -4.27
N TYR A 307 -17.00 14.65 -5.33
CA TYR A 307 -15.93 13.71 -5.66
C TYR A 307 -14.91 13.60 -4.53
N LYS A 308 -14.39 14.74 -4.05
CA LYS A 308 -13.43 14.76 -2.93
C LYS A 308 -13.99 14.07 -1.70
N GLN A 309 -15.24 14.36 -1.33
CA GLN A 309 -15.91 13.73 -0.19
C GLN A 309 -16.06 12.22 -0.38
N ALA A 310 -16.48 11.77 -1.56
CA ALA A 310 -16.60 10.34 -1.86
C ALA A 310 -15.25 9.62 -1.73
N ARG A 311 -14.15 10.21 -2.22
CA ARG A 311 -12.81 9.62 -2.09
C ARG A 311 -12.32 9.56 -0.66
N LEU A 312 -12.59 10.59 0.15
CA LEU A 312 -12.23 10.60 1.58
C LEU A 312 -13.05 9.63 2.44
N GLN A 313 -14.21 9.19 1.95
CA GLN A 313 -15.08 8.22 2.61
C GLN A 313 -14.80 6.76 2.21
N LEU A 314 -13.92 6.53 1.25
CA LEU A 314 -13.49 5.16 0.92
C LEU A 314 -12.98 4.49 2.21
N PRO A 315 -13.23 3.19 2.37
CA PRO A 315 -12.84 2.47 3.58
C PRO A 315 -11.32 2.26 3.60
N PHE A 316 -10.57 3.32 3.88
CA PHE A 316 -9.14 3.30 4.26
C PHE A 316 -8.91 2.58 5.60
N ARG A 317 -9.89 1.84 6.12
CA ARG A 317 -9.94 1.35 7.49
C ARG A 317 -9.83 -0.18 7.57
N PRO A 318 -8.62 -0.74 7.46
CA PRO A 318 -8.24 -1.86 8.29
C PRO A 318 -7.56 -1.35 9.58
N ALA A 319 -8.19 -1.53 10.75
CA ALA A 319 -7.65 -1.18 12.09
C ALA A 319 -7.20 0.31 12.25
N PRO A 320 -6.77 0.83 13.43
CA PRO A 320 -6.80 2.27 13.75
C PRO A 320 -5.60 3.04 13.15
N THR A 321 -5.45 2.98 11.84
CA THR A 321 -4.44 3.66 11.04
C THR A 321 -5.18 4.32 9.87
N ARG A 322 -5.16 5.62 9.54
CA ARG A 322 -4.29 6.79 9.84
C ARG A 322 -5.01 8.08 9.45
N LEU A 323 -4.37 9.22 9.71
CA LEU A 323 -4.71 10.54 9.20
C LEU A 323 -4.83 10.57 7.67
N VAL A 324 -6.06 10.69 7.15
CA VAL A 324 -6.28 11.18 5.79
C VAL A 324 -6.18 12.70 5.83
N VAL A 325 -5.17 13.26 5.19
CA VAL A 325 -4.99 14.72 5.17
C VAL A 325 -5.97 15.30 4.15
N ALA A 326 -7.06 15.89 4.66
CA ALA A 326 -7.89 16.79 3.89
C ALA A 326 -8.32 17.96 4.77
N ARG A 327 -7.60 19.08 4.67
CA ARG A 327 -8.13 20.37 5.18
C ARG A 327 -8.74 21.15 4.03
N VAL A 328 -10.00 20.87 3.72
CA VAL A 328 -10.88 21.88 3.10
C VAL A 328 -11.39 22.81 4.20
N ARG A 329 -10.50 23.65 4.76
CA ARG A 329 -10.93 24.75 5.63
C ARG A 329 -11.49 25.88 4.76
N ARG A 330 -12.73 25.70 4.28
CA ARG A 330 -13.64 26.79 3.85
C ARG A 330 -15.11 26.38 3.66
N LEU A 331 -15.60 25.30 4.30
CA LEU A 331 -16.98 24.84 4.13
C LEU A 331 -18.01 25.41 5.14
N ARG A 332 -17.68 26.45 5.92
CA ARG A 332 -18.66 27.13 6.81
C ARG A 332 -18.93 28.61 6.47
N LEU A 333 -18.20 29.19 5.51
CA LEU A 333 -18.37 30.60 5.14
C LEU A 333 -19.07 30.82 3.78
N LEU A 334 -19.31 29.77 2.98
CA LEU A 334 -20.05 29.90 1.72
C LEU A 334 -21.59 29.88 1.87
N ILE A 335 -22.13 29.58 3.06
CA ILE A 335 -23.59 29.54 3.30
C ILE A 335 -24.13 30.86 3.88
N ARG A 336 -23.27 31.81 4.27
CA ARG A 336 -23.70 33.14 4.73
C ARG A 336 -22.81 34.21 4.11
N GLY A 337 -23.26 34.78 3.00
CA GLY A 337 -22.55 35.81 2.23
C GLY A 337 -22.23 37.06 3.04
N ARG A 338 -21.05 37.08 3.69
CA ARG A 338 -20.39 38.30 4.14
C ARG A 338 -18.88 38.16 3.93
N MET A 339 -18.36 38.96 2.99
CA MET A 339 -16.93 39.23 2.86
C MET A 339 -16.46 40.01 4.10
N GLY A 340 -15.39 39.54 4.71
CA GLY A 340 -14.57 40.29 5.64
C GLY A 340 -13.12 39.96 5.34
N PHE A 341 -12.34 40.95 4.94
CA PHE A 341 -10.89 40.86 4.73
C PHE A 341 -10.23 40.40 6.04
N ALA A 342 -9.39 39.37 5.97
CA ALA A 342 -8.51 39.01 7.08
C ALA A 342 -7.10 39.48 6.74
N HIS A 343 -6.64 40.47 7.52
CA HIS A 343 -5.29 41.00 7.55
C HIS A 343 -4.24 39.88 7.62
N PHE A 344 -3.23 39.99 6.76
CA PHE A 344 -1.95 39.32 6.96
C PHE A 344 -1.32 39.88 8.24
N ILE A 345 -1.13 39.02 9.25
CA ILE A 345 -0.16 39.29 10.32
C ILE A 345 1.21 39.22 9.66
N ARG A 346 1.78 40.38 9.31
CA ARG A 346 3.20 40.48 8.99
C ARG A 346 3.99 40.13 10.26
N PRO A 347 5.04 39.30 10.18
CA PRO A 347 5.98 39.20 11.29
C PRO A 347 6.59 40.58 11.57
N PRO A 348 6.89 40.92 12.85
CA PRO A 348 7.59 42.16 13.14
C PRO A 348 8.95 42.16 12.42
N PRO A 349 9.40 43.29 11.87
CA PRO A 349 10.74 43.39 11.32
C PRO A 349 11.76 43.08 12.41
N LEU A 350 12.76 42.28 12.08
CA LEU A 350 13.94 42.05 12.92
C LEU A 350 14.54 43.41 13.23
N GLY A 351 14.43 43.84 14.48
CA GLY A 351 15.02 45.08 14.96
C GLY A 351 16.53 45.01 14.84
N HIS A 352 17.11 45.96 14.11
CA HIS A 352 18.53 46.27 14.21
C HIS A 352 18.86 46.67 15.65
N PRO A 353 19.99 46.21 16.22
CA PRO A 353 20.46 46.72 17.50
C PRO A 353 20.86 48.20 17.35
N PRO A 354 20.71 49.01 18.41
CA PRO A 354 20.94 50.45 18.33
C PRO A 354 22.41 50.78 18.09
N HIS A 355 22.63 51.77 17.22
CA HIS A 355 23.91 52.44 17.01
C HIS A 355 24.53 52.88 18.34
N ARG A 356 25.80 52.52 18.56
CA ARG A 356 26.71 53.29 19.41
C ARG A 356 27.46 54.26 18.51
N GLU A 357 27.14 55.55 18.62
CA GLU A 357 28.08 56.63 18.31
C GLU A 357 28.92 56.93 19.55
N ALA A 358 30.23 56.81 19.40
CA ALA A 358 31.28 57.57 20.10
C ALA A 358 32.50 57.47 19.17
N MET A 359 32.76 58.52 18.39
CA MET A 359 33.85 59.47 18.61
C MET A 359 35.21 58.79 18.89
N GLU A 360 36.12 58.79 17.91
CA GLU A 360 37.35 59.59 17.95
C GLU A 360 38.28 59.33 16.73
N HIS A 361 38.74 60.46 16.20
CA HIS A 361 39.88 60.81 15.35
C HIS A 361 41.06 59.85 15.09
N GLN A 362 41.75 60.21 13.98
CA GLN A 362 43.12 59.89 13.49
C GLN A 362 43.13 58.82 12.38
N ALA A 363 43.56 59.09 11.13
CA ALA A 363 44.46 60.11 10.58
C ALA A 363 44.00 60.62 9.20
#